data_AF-A0A2K3NBS8-F1
#
_entry.id   AF-A0A2K3NBS8-F1
#
_cell.length_a   1.000
_cell.length_b   1.000
_cell.length_c   1.000
_cell.angle_alpha   90.00
_cell.angle_beta   90.00
_cell.angle_gamma   90.00
#
_symmetry.space_group_name_H-M   'P 1'
#
loop_
_entity.id
_entity.type
_entity.pdbx_description
1 polymer ?
#
loop_
_entity_poly.entity_id
_entity_poly.type
_entity_poly.pdbx_seq_one_letter_code
_entity_poly.pdbx_strand_id
1 'polypeptide(L)' 'QIQNPTTIMIARIVVAQDDISGDGTTSTVNFIGELMKQSEHYIDEGYKDYDLRE' A
#
# COMPACT_ATOMS: atom_id res chain seq x y z
N GLN A 1 2.42 17.95 11.08
CA GLN A 1 3.51 17.14 10.45
C GLN A 1 3.07 15.68 10.48
N ILE A 2 3.32 14.91 9.42
CA ILE A 2 2.96 13.48 9.36
C ILE A 2 3.84 12.70 10.35
N GLN A 3 3.24 11.86 11.20
CA GLN A 3 3.95 11.06 12.21
C GLN A 3 3.83 9.55 11.97
N ASN A 4 2.79 9.11 11.25
CA ASN A 4 2.61 7.70 10.95
C ASN A 4 3.71 7.23 9.96
N PRO A 5 4.51 6.21 10.30
CA PRO A 5 5.64 5.77 9.47
C PRO A 5 5.20 5.27 8.09
N THR A 6 4.05 4.60 8.00
CA THR A 6 3.49 4.15 6.72
C THR A 6 3.09 5.34 5.85
N THR A 7 2.42 6.34 6.42
CA THR A 7 2.08 7.57 5.69
C THR A 7 3.34 8.32 5.25
N ILE A 8 4.40 8.35 6.07
CA ILE A 8 5.69 8.93 5.68
C ILE A 8 6.29 8.18 4.47
N MET A 9 6.22 6.85 4.46
CA MET A 9 6.70 6.05 3.33
C MET A 9 5.90 6.36 2.04
N ILE A 10 4.57 6.43 2.13
CA ILE A 10 3.70 6.78 0.99
C ILE A 10 4.05 8.17 0.48
N ALA A 11 4.22 9.16 1.37
CA ALA A 11 4.59 10.51 0.98
C ALA A 11 5.93 10.56 0.22
N ARG A 12 6.93 9.75 0.63
CA ARG A 12 8.21 9.66 -0.09
C ARG A 12 8.06 9.07 -1.48
N ILE A 13 7.19 8.07 -1.65
CA ILE A 13 6.89 7.48 -2.97
C ILE A 13 6.22 8.52 -3.87
N VAL A 14 5.29 9.30 -3.34
CA VAL A 14 4.60 10.36 -4.11
C VAL A 14 5.58 11.45 -4.56
N VAL A 15 6.50 11.88 -3.70
CA VAL A 15 7.56 12.83 -4.08
C VAL A 15 8.43 12.26 -5.19
N ALA A 16 8.86 11.00 -5.07
CA ALA A 16 9.65 10.36 -6.11
C ALA A 16 8.88 10.21 -7.45
N GLN A 17 7.57 9.96 -7.40
CA GLN A 17 6.71 9.90 -8.59
C GLN A 17 6.63 11.27 -9.29
N ASP A 18 6.46 12.34 -8.51
CA ASP A 18 6.46 13.71 -9.01
C ASP A 18 7.82 14.07 -9.63
N ASP A 19 8.92 13.77 -8.93
CA ASP A 19 10.29 14.06 -9.39
C ASP A 19 10.62 13.39 -10.75
N ILE A 20 10.14 12.16 -10.95
CA ILE A 20 10.46 11.37 -12.15
C ILE A 20 9.50 11.68 -13.30
N SER A 21 8.19 11.78 -13.02
CA SER A 21 7.15 11.82 -14.05
C SER A 21 6.36 13.13 -14.10
N GLY A 22 6.32 13.91 -13.01
CA GLY A 22 5.51 15.13 -12.88
C GLY A 22 4.00 14.91 -12.95
N ASP A 23 3.54 13.66 -12.92
CA ASP A 23 2.14 13.26 -13.00
C ASP A 23 1.92 11.92 -12.28
N GLY A 24 0.65 11.56 -12.05
CA GLY A 24 0.25 10.28 -11.49
C GLY A 24 0.39 10.20 -9.96
N THR A 25 0.76 11.28 -9.28
CA THR A 25 0.91 11.33 -7.81
C THR A 25 -0.35 10.85 -7.07
N THR A 26 -1.53 11.33 -7.47
CA THR A 26 -2.82 10.88 -6.92
C THR A 26 -3.09 9.40 -7.23
N SER A 27 -2.83 8.98 -8.48
CA SER A 27 -3.02 7.58 -8.89
C SER A 27 -2.13 6.64 -8.11
N THR A 28 -0.88 7.04 -7.83
CA THR A 28 0.06 6.28 -7.01
C THR A 28 -0.43 6.10 -5.58
N VAL A 29 -1.00 7.14 -4.95
CA VAL A 29 -1.61 7.02 -3.60
C VAL A 29 -2.76 6.02 -3.62
N ASN A 30 -3.68 6.15 -4.58
CA ASN A 30 -4.82 5.24 -4.70
C ASN A 30 -4.38 3.80 -4.95
N PHE A 31 -3.37 3.61 -5.81
CA PHE A 31 -2.84 2.31 -6.14
C PHE A 31 -2.20 1.62 -4.93
N ILE A 32 -1.39 2.36 -4.13
CA ILE A 32 -0.82 1.82 -2.90
C ILE A 32 -1.93 1.43 -1.91
N GLY A 33 -2.95 2.27 -1.73
CA GLY A 33 -4.08 1.99 -0.86
C GLY A 33 -4.82 0.71 -1.26
N GLU A 34 -5.05 0.52 -2.56
CA GLU A 34 -5.69 -0.69 -3.08
C GLU A 34 -4.80 -1.92 -2.88
N LEU A 35 -3.49 -1.84 -3.14
CA LEU A 35 -2.56 -2.95 -2.88
C LEU A 35 -2.55 -3.36 -1.41
N MET A 36 -2.60 -2.42 -0.47
CA MET A 36 -2.68 -2.70 0.96
C MET A 36 -3.97 -3.44 1.32
N LYS A 37 -5.11 -2.99 0.77
CA LYS A 37 -6.41 -3.65 0.97
C LYS A 37 -6.43 -5.07 0.39
N GLN A 38 -5.87 -5.28 -0.80
CA GLN A 38 -5.77 -6.61 -1.40
C GLN A 38 -4.81 -7.50 -0.59
N SER A 39 -3.73 -6.94 -0.04
CA SER A 39 -2.79 -7.69 0.80
C SER A 39 -3.45 -8.21 2.08
N GLU A 40 -4.33 -7.41 2.70
CA GLU A 40 -5.14 -7.85 3.85
C GLU A 40 -6.00 -9.06 3.50
N HIS A 41 -6.70 -9.00 2.36
CA HIS A 41 -7.50 -10.14 1.86
C HIS A 41 -6.65 -11.40 1.64
N TYR A 42 -5.49 -11.28 0.99
CA TYR A 42 -4.61 -12.44 0.74
C TYR A 42 -4.04 -13.04 2.02
N ILE A 43 -3.77 -12.22 3.04
CA ILE A 43 -3.31 -12.70 4.35
C ILE A 43 -4.44 -13.49 5.02
N ASP A 44 -5.67 -12.97 5.01
CA ASP A 44 -6.83 -13.62 5.62
C ASP A 44 -7.19 -14.94 4.93
N GLU A 45 -7.17 -14.99 3.59
CA GLU A 45 -7.37 -16.22 2.83
C GLU A 45 -6.29 -17.26 3.13
N GLY A 46 -5.01 -16.84 3.19
CA GLY A 46 -3.91 -17.71 3.55
C GLY A 46 -4.07 -18.27 4.96
N TYR A 47 -4.43 -17.43 5.94
CA TYR A 47 -4.67 -17.85 7.32
C TYR A 47 -5.80 -18.90 7.42
N LYS A 48 -6.89 -18.70 6.68
CA LYS A 48 -7.99 -19.67 6.61
C LYS A 48 -7.56 -21.01 6.04
N ASP A 49 -6.68 -21.04 5.04
CA ASP A 49 -6.14 -22.29 4.48
C ASP A 49 -5.20 -23.00 5.46
N TYR A 50 -4.44 -22.27 6.29
CA TYR A 50 -3.64 -22.89 7.37
C TYR A 50 -4.52 -23.51 8.47
N ASP A 51 -5.59 -22.83 8.90
CA ASP A 51 -6.51 -23.31 9.94
C ASP A 51 -7.27 -24.60 9.55
N LEU A 52 -7.59 -24.77 8.25
CA LEU A 52 -8.27 -25.97 7.75
C LEU A 52 -7.35 -27.20 7.61
N ARG A 53 -6.04 -27.06 7.84
CA ARG A 53 -5.05 -28.13 7.71
C ARG A 53 -4.60 -28.72 9.07
N GLU A 54 -5.04 -28.16 10.18
CA GLU A 54 -4.93 -28.73 11.54
C GLU A 54 -6.25 -29.39 11.98
#